data_AF-A0A0D1ZV06-F1
#
_entry.id   AF-A0A0D1ZV06-F1
#
_cell.length_a   1.000
_cell.length_b   1.000
_cell.length_c   1.000
_cell.angle_alpha   90.00
_cell.angle_beta   90.00
_cell.angle_gamma   90.00
#
_symmetry.space_group_name_H-M   'P 1'
#
loop_
_entity.id
_entity.type
_entity.pdbx_description
1 polymer ?
#
loop_
_entity_poly.entity_id
_entity_poly.type
_entity_poly.pdbx_seq_one_letter_code
_entity_poly.pdbx_strand_id
1 'polypeptide(L)'
;MGTFGEKFEDPSRYRQMHSTIAKTWYISFDQIQKEDPLAAEYLSFMACIDRSNIPQSLLPLTGSLLQQIKAIGTLKGYAFITERQRALPGLGGEAYFDMHRLVYIMLARWLEDHGEKKGWVVKAAERLEEVLPYGGHDEKKTWSMYLPHAIYLATLEIAVDEATRASLFERIGYCQSTLGQYSEAGAMHRQALVLRERSMGNEDVLTLKSKNNFAVALGNQGKYAEAESMLRQTLMTREKTR
;
A
#
# COMPACT_ATOMS: atom_id res chain seq x y z
N MET A 1 -28.29 25.29 -20.22
CA MET A 1 -27.12 25.76 -19.44
C MET A 1 -26.29 24.53 -19.14
N GLY A 2 -25.27 24.16 -19.92
CA GLY A 2 -23.98 24.86 -20.10
C GLY A 2 -23.04 24.48 -18.94
N THR A 3 -22.51 23.25 -18.90
CA THR A 3 -21.14 22.80 -19.33
C THR A 3 -20.02 23.01 -18.30
N PHE A 4 -19.12 22.02 -18.26
CA PHE A 4 -17.73 21.96 -17.75
C PHE A 4 -17.46 21.10 -16.50
N GLY A 5 -16.68 20.04 -16.73
CA GLY A 5 -16.23 19.03 -15.78
C GLY A 5 -15.84 17.72 -16.50
N GLU A 6 -14.99 17.86 -17.52
CA GLU A 6 -14.31 16.84 -18.36
C GLU A 6 -14.02 15.53 -17.59
N LYS A 7 -14.41 14.30 -17.98
CA LYS A 7 -14.14 13.50 -19.19
C LYS A 7 -12.68 13.55 -19.69
N PHE A 8 -11.96 12.47 -19.36
CA PHE A 8 -10.72 11.92 -19.95
C PHE A 8 -9.37 12.44 -19.42
N GLU A 9 -8.66 11.58 -18.68
CA GLU A 9 -7.19 11.60 -18.68
C GLU A 9 -6.63 10.19 -18.92
N ASP A 10 -6.32 9.93 -20.18
CA ASP A 10 -5.76 8.70 -20.72
C ASP A 10 -4.25 8.57 -20.36
N PRO A 11 -3.81 7.48 -19.70
CA PRO A 11 -2.41 7.16 -19.44
C PRO A 11 -1.51 7.14 -20.68
N SER A 12 -2.09 7.05 -21.89
CA SER A 12 -1.37 7.07 -23.17
C SER A 12 -0.60 8.38 -23.43
N ARG A 13 -1.04 9.53 -22.90
CA ARG A 13 -0.37 10.84 -23.09
C ARG A 13 1.04 10.88 -22.48
N TYR A 14 1.27 10.18 -21.38
CA TYR A 14 2.61 10.09 -20.76
C TYR A 14 3.50 9.06 -21.45
N ARG A 15 2.91 8.10 -22.16
CA ARG A 15 3.63 7.10 -22.97
C ARG A 15 4.39 7.76 -24.13
N GLN A 16 3.93 8.95 -24.57
CA GLN A 16 4.54 9.77 -25.63
C GLN A 16 5.47 10.89 -25.11
N MET A 17 5.81 10.96 -23.81
CA MET A 17 6.81 11.94 -23.31
C MET A 17 8.23 11.54 -23.75
N HIS A 18 8.53 11.74 -25.03
CA HIS A 18 9.89 11.83 -25.54
C HIS A 18 10.35 13.30 -25.48
N SER A 19 11.35 13.60 -24.63
CA SER A 19 12.71 13.94 -25.12
C SER A 19 13.54 14.78 -24.14
N THR A 20 12.96 15.66 -23.32
CA THR A 20 13.76 16.58 -22.49
C THR A 20 13.35 16.59 -21.02
N ILE A 21 12.07 16.78 -20.69
CA ILE A 21 11.59 16.84 -19.29
C ILE A 21 11.87 15.52 -18.55
N ALA A 22 11.62 14.38 -19.22
CA ALA A 22 11.93 13.06 -18.68
C ALA A 22 13.42 12.88 -18.36
N LYS A 23 14.31 13.38 -19.23
CA LYS A 23 15.75 13.33 -19.02
C LYS A 23 16.17 14.21 -17.85
N THR A 24 15.57 15.39 -17.72
CA THR A 24 15.82 16.27 -16.56
C THR A 24 15.46 15.57 -15.26
N TRP A 25 14.31 14.89 -15.18
CA TRP A 25 13.94 14.10 -14.00
C TRP A 25 14.93 12.97 -13.73
N TYR A 26 15.34 12.22 -14.76
CA TYR A 26 16.31 11.13 -14.60
C TYR A 26 17.66 11.65 -14.08
N ILE A 27 18.14 12.78 -14.61
CA ILE A 27 19.35 13.45 -14.10
C ILE A 27 19.17 13.85 -12.63
N SER A 28 18.00 14.39 -12.25
CA SER A 28 17.73 14.73 -10.84
C SER A 28 17.68 13.50 -9.94
N PHE A 29 17.14 12.37 -10.41
CA PHE A 29 17.14 11.11 -9.67
C PHE A 29 18.55 10.54 -9.50
N ASP A 30 19.38 10.57 -10.57
CA ASP A 30 20.78 10.17 -10.50
C ASP A 30 21.59 11.09 -9.57
N GLN A 31 21.27 12.38 -9.54
CA GLN A 31 21.95 13.37 -8.71
C GLN A 31 21.61 13.15 -7.22
N ILE A 32 20.34 13.00 -6.87
CA ILE A 32 19.95 12.80 -5.47
C ILE A 32 20.49 11.48 -4.91
N GLN A 33 20.59 10.43 -5.73
CA GLN A 33 21.21 9.17 -5.32
C GLN A 33 22.67 9.33 -4.89
N LYS A 34 23.40 10.30 -5.49
CA LYS A 34 24.79 10.61 -5.15
C LYS A 34 24.92 11.58 -3.97
N GLU A 35 24.08 12.61 -3.93
CA GLU A 35 24.16 13.69 -2.95
C GLU A 35 23.55 13.33 -1.59
N ASP A 36 22.42 12.63 -1.61
CA ASP A 36 21.64 12.28 -0.42
C ASP A 36 21.00 10.89 -0.57
N PRO A 37 21.76 9.82 -0.28
CA PRO A 37 21.27 8.45 -0.44
C PRO A 37 20.01 8.13 0.37
N LEU A 38 19.81 8.78 1.53
CA LEU A 38 18.62 8.58 2.35
C LEU A 38 17.40 9.25 1.72
N ALA A 39 17.56 10.45 1.13
CA ALA A 39 16.50 11.08 0.36
C ALA A 39 16.11 10.21 -0.86
N ALA A 40 17.10 9.64 -1.55
CA ALA A 40 16.84 8.71 -2.66
C ALA A 40 16.11 7.43 -2.20
N GLU A 41 16.44 6.88 -1.02
CA GLU A 41 15.71 5.77 -0.41
C GLU A 41 14.25 6.15 -0.12
N TYR A 42 14.00 7.32 0.48
CA TYR A 42 12.64 7.80 0.74
C TYR A 42 11.85 7.98 -0.53
N LEU A 43 12.45 8.61 -1.53
CA LEU A 43 11.83 8.83 -2.84
C LEU A 43 11.44 7.49 -3.48
N SER A 44 12.37 6.53 -3.50
CA SER A 44 12.14 5.20 -4.08
C SER A 44 11.06 4.40 -3.35
N PHE A 45 11.01 4.50 -2.01
CA PHE A 45 9.96 3.93 -1.19
C PHE A 45 8.59 4.57 -1.50
N MET A 46 8.51 5.90 -1.54
CA MET A 46 7.28 6.64 -1.84
C MET A 46 6.71 6.28 -3.22
N ALA A 47 7.57 5.94 -4.19
CA ALA A 47 7.15 5.47 -5.52
C ALA A 47 6.34 4.17 -5.51
N CYS A 48 6.34 3.43 -4.40
CA CYS A 48 5.72 2.10 -4.26
C CYS A 48 4.40 2.11 -3.48
N ILE A 49 4.04 3.26 -2.90
CA ILE A 49 2.82 3.45 -2.12
C ILE A 49 1.90 4.49 -2.79
N ASP A 50 0.72 4.72 -2.20
CA ASP A 50 -0.14 5.81 -2.65
C ASP A 50 0.63 7.14 -2.59
N ARG A 51 0.58 7.91 -3.68
CA ARG A 51 1.36 9.14 -3.87
C ARG A 51 0.89 10.31 -3.00
N SER A 52 -0.23 10.17 -2.30
CA SER A 52 -0.88 11.24 -1.58
C SER A 52 -1.07 10.92 -0.11
N ASN A 53 -1.06 11.96 0.72
CA ASN A 53 -1.18 11.88 2.18
C ASN A 53 -0.19 10.90 2.82
N ILE A 54 1.05 10.86 2.34
CA ILE A 54 2.10 9.98 2.86
C ILE A 54 2.53 10.48 4.24
N PRO A 55 2.26 9.73 5.32
CA PRO A 55 2.68 10.13 6.67
C PRO A 55 4.20 9.92 6.82
N GLN A 56 4.90 10.85 7.47
CA GLN A 56 6.34 10.75 7.67
C GLN A 56 6.75 9.45 8.39
N SER A 57 5.93 9.01 9.35
CA SER A 57 6.16 7.79 10.14
C SER A 57 6.14 6.49 9.32
N LEU A 58 5.53 6.50 8.13
CA LEU A 58 5.54 5.35 7.22
C LEU A 58 6.88 5.18 6.52
N LEU A 59 7.66 6.26 6.35
CA LEU A 59 8.95 6.19 5.68
C LEU A 59 9.94 5.29 6.43
N PRO A 60 10.91 4.69 5.72
CA PRO A 60 11.94 3.89 6.36
C PRO A 60 12.64 4.64 7.49
N LEU A 61 12.74 4.01 8.67
CA LEU A 61 13.37 4.60 9.85
C LEU A 61 14.90 4.41 9.84
N THR A 62 15.53 4.58 8.68
CA THR A 62 16.97 4.43 8.48
C THR A 62 17.73 5.70 8.87
N GLY A 63 18.92 5.53 9.46
CA GLY A 63 19.78 6.64 9.88
C GLY A 63 19.32 7.40 11.13
N SER A 64 20.08 8.42 11.51
CA SER A 64 19.80 9.32 12.64
C SER A 64 18.69 10.34 12.31
N LEU A 65 18.00 10.86 13.33
CA LEU A 65 16.97 11.90 13.15
C LEU A 65 17.45 13.10 12.32
N LEU A 66 18.71 13.53 12.51
CA LEU A 66 19.30 14.62 11.72
C LEU A 66 19.39 14.26 10.23
N GLN A 67 19.78 13.02 9.91
CA GLN A 67 19.81 12.53 8.53
C GLN A 67 18.41 12.48 7.93
N GLN A 68 17.42 12.01 8.69
CA GLN A 68 16.03 11.95 8.23
C GLN A 68 15.47 13.35 7.93
N ILE A 69 15.70 14.32 8.83
CA ILE A 69 15.31 15.73 8.62
C ILE A 69 16.00 16.29 7.38
N LYS A 70 17.31 16.04 7.22
CA LYS A 70 18.06 16.47 6.03
C LYS A 70 17.46 15.88 4.76
N ALA A 71 17.20 14.57 4.74
CA ALA A 71 16.65 13.87 3.59
C ALA A 71 15.29 14.44 3.15
N ILE A 72 14.37 14.68 4.10
CA ILE A 72 13.09 15.34 3.82
C ILE A 72 13.31 16.76 3.28
N GLY A 73 14.25 17.51 3.87
CA GLY A 73 14.64 18.84 3.39
C GLY A 73 15.14 18.80 1.94
N THR A 74 15.98 17.83 1.59
CA THR A 74 16.48 17.61 0.23
C THR A 74 15.32 17.32 -0.74
N LEU A 75 14.41 16.40 -0.40
CA LEU A 75 13.25 16.09 -1.25
C LEU A 75 12.33 17.29 -1.50
N LYS A 76 12.12 18.13 -0.48
CA LYS A 76 11.39 19.39 -0.61
C LYS A 76 12.14 20.41 -1.46
N GLY A 77 13.46 20.50 -1.30
CA GLY A 77 14.32 21.40 -2.10
C GLY A 77 14.31 21.07 -3.59
N TYR A 78 14.28 19.78 -3.94
CA TYR A 78 14.10 19.30 -5.31
C TYR A 78 12.64 19.39 -5.82
N ALA A 79 11.70 19.82 -4.96
CA ALA A 79 10.26 19.82 -5.24
C ALA A 79 9.70 18.44 -5.65
N PHE A 80 10.32 17.34 -5.23
CA PHE A 80 9.80 15.99 -5.44
C PHE A 80 8.57 15.72 -4.58
N ILE A 81 8.54 16.31 -3.38
CA ILE A 81 7.45 16.20 -2.43
C ILE A 81 7.00 17.58 -1.95
N THR A 82 5.71 17.69 -1.61
CA THR A 82 5.14 18.86 -0.94
C THR A 82 4.61 18.46 0.42
N GLU A 83 4.97 19.21 1.47
CA GLU A 83 4.44 19.02 2.81
C GLU A 83 3.09 19.73 2.96
N ARG A 84 2.09 19.04 3.51
CA ARG A 84 0.76 19.59 3.75
C ARG A 84 0.77 20.47 5.00
N GLN A 85 0.32 21.72 4.87
CA GLN A 85 0.32 22.69 5.98
C GLN A 85 -0.76 22.46 7.05
N ARG A 86 -1.73 21.57 6.82
CA ARG A 86 -2.76 21.24 7.81
C ARG A 86 -2.48 19.87 8.40
N ALA A 87 -2.09 19.84 9.68
CA ALA A 87 -2.20 18.64 10.49
C ALA A 87 -3.66 18.18 10.47
N LEU A 88 -3.89 16.90 10.18
CA LEU A 88 -5.23 16.32 10.31
C LEU A 88 -5.64 16.42 11.79
N PRO A 89 -6.80 17.02 12.12
CA PRO A 89 -7.21 17.19 13.51
C PRO A 89 -7.22 15.86 14.27
N GLY A 90 -6.49 15.78 15.38
CA GLY A 90 -6.45 14.58 16.24
C GLY A 90 -5.34 13.57 15.95
N LEU A 91 -4.47 13.83 14.96
CA LEU A 91 -3.25 13.08 14.66
C LEU A 91 -2.06 13.99 14.99
N GLY A 92 -1.53 13.86 16.20
CA GLY A 92 -0.60 14.83 16.79
C GLY A 92 0.62 15.12 15.91
N GLY A 93 0.82 16.40 15.56
CA GLY A 93 2.08 16.98 15.05
C GLY A 93 2.74 16.34 13.81
N GLU A 94 2.16 15.30 13.23
CA GLU A 94 2.76 14.51 12.16
C GLU A 94 2.72 15.24 10.82
N ALA A 95 3.83 15.18 10.09
CA ALA A 95 3.94 15.72 8.74
C ALA A 95 3.40 14.72 7.70
N TYR A 96 2.68 15.26 6.71
CA TYR A 96 2.13 14.52 5.58
C TYR A 96 2.68 15.09 4.27
N PHE A 97 3.00 14.21 3.34
CA PHE A 97 3.58 14.57 2.05
C PHE A 97 2.71 14.11 0.88
N ASP A 98 2.74 14.89 -0.19
CA ASP A 98 2.20 14.51 -1.49
C ASP A 98 3.32 14.52 -2.53
N MET A 99 3.29 13.55 -3.44
CA MET A 99 4.09 13.55 -4.65
C MET A 99 3.25 14.05 -5.83
N HIS A 100 3.82 14.96 -6.61
CA HIS A 100 3.21 15.37 -7.86
C HIS A 100 3.12 14.16 -8.82
N ARG A 101 1.97 13.98 -9.49
CA ARG A 101 1.69 12.81 -10.35
C ARG A 101 2.78 12.57 -11.39
N LEU A 102 3.31 13.63 -12.00
CA LEU A 102 4.41 13.50 -12.97
C LEU A 102 5.69 12.94 -12.32
N VAL A 103 6.10 13.46 -11.17
CA VAL A 103 7.28 12.96 -10.44
C VAL A 103 7.11 11.49 -10.11
N TYR A 104 5.93 11.13 -9.60
CA TYR A 104 5.58 9.76 -9.25
C TYR A 104 5.70 8.80 -10.44
N ILE A 105 5.10 9.14 -11.58
CA ILE A 105 5.14 8.30 -12.79
C ILE A 105 6.56 8.19 -13.33
N MET A 106 7.29 9.30 -13.41
CA MET A 106 8.66 9.31 -13.93
C MET A 106 9.61 8.49 -13.05
N LEU A 107 9.45 8.58 -11.73
CA LEU A 107 10.24 7.84 -10.76
C LEU A 107 9.92 6.35 -10.78
N ALA A 108 8.64 5.98 -10.85
CA ALA A 108 8.24 4.58 -10.97
C ALA A 108 8.87 3.93 -12.20
N ARG A 109 8.85 4.64 -13.34
CA ARG A 109 9.50 4.21 -14.57
C ARG A 109 11.02 4.14 -14.44
N TRP A 110 11.65 5.14 -13.81
CA TRP A 110 13.09 5.13 -13.56
C TRP A 110 13.51 3.90 -12.76
N LEU A 111 12.77 3.55 -11.70
CA LEU A 111 13.03 2.33 -10.90
C LEU A 111 12.81 1.04 -11.70
N GLU A 112 11.86 1.01 -12.63
CA GLU A 112 11.63 -0.13 -13.53
C GLU A 112 12.77 -0.28 -14.54
N ASP A 113 13.21 0.82 -15.16
CA ASP A 113 14.32 0.86 -16.12
C ASP A 113 15.65 0.41 -15.48
N HIS A 114 15.83 0.63 -14.17
CA HIS A 114 16.99 0.19 -13.39
C HIS A 114 16.82 -1.19 -12.72
N GLY A 115 15.65 -1.83 -12.87
CA GLY A 115 15.37 -3.13 -12.25
C GLY A 115 15.25 -3.09 -10.72
N GLU A 116 15.18 -1.91 -10.10
CA GLU A 116 15.10 -1.74 -8.65
C GLU A 116 13.66 -1.78 -8.11
N LYS A 117 12.66 -1.56 -8.98
CA LYS A 117 11.25 -1.41 -8.59
C LYS A 117 10.75 -2.55 -7.69
N LYS A 118 11.08 -3.80 -8.05
CA LYS A 118 10.65 -4.98 -7.30
C LYS A 118 11.21 -4.98 -5.87
N GLY A 119 12.49 -4.65 -5.70
CA GLY A 119 13.12 -4.59 -4.38
C GLY A 119 12.48 -3.53 -3.48
N TRP A 120 12.17 -2.36 -4.04
CA TRP A 120 11.49 -1.30 -3.29
C TRP A 120 10.05 -1.64 -2.93
N VAL A 121 9.33 -2.37 -3.78
CA VAL A 121 7.98 -2.82 -3.46
C VAL A 121 8.00 -3.86 -2.31
N VAL A 122 8.99 -4.76 -2.28
CA VAL A 122 9.15 -5.69 -1.14
C VAL A 122 9.40 -4.91 0.15
N LYS A 123 10.34 -3.96 0.15
CA LYS A 123 10.59 -3.10 1.33
C LYS A 123 9.34 -2.32 1.79
N ALA A 124 8.54 -1.82 0.84
CA ALA A 124 7.30 -1.14 1.15
C ALA A 124 6.25 -2.09 1.77
N ALA A 125 6.14 -3.32 1.25
CA ALA A 125 5.27 -4.33 1.80
C ALA A 125 5.67 -4.73 3.23
N GLU A 126 6.96 -5.01 3.47
CA GLU A 126 7.50 -5.32 4.80
C GLU A 126 7.17 -4.22 5.81
N ARG A 127 7.40 -2.96 5.42
CA ARG A 127 7.08 -1.81 6.28
C ARG A 127 5.58 -1.72 6.58
N LEU A 128 4.73 -1.96 5.59
CA LEU A 128 3.28 -1.94 5.78
C LEU A 128 2.78 -3.10 6.66
N GLU A 129 3.41 -4.27 6.59
CA GLU A 129 3.11 -5.38 7.49
C GLU A 129 3.54 -5.11 8.94
N GLU A 130 4.59 -4.32 9.14
CA GLU A 130 5.04 -3.89 10.47
C GLU A 130 4.05 -2.92 11.12
N VAL A 131 3.57 -1.93 10.36
CA VAL A 131 2.75 -0.84 10.91
C VAL A 131 1.24 -1.11 10.90
N LEU A 132 0.75 -2.04 10.07
CA LEU A 132 -0.65 -2.45 10.08
C LEU A 132 -0.85 -3.65 11.00
N PRO A 133 -1.79 -3.62 11.96
CA PRO A 133 -1.99 -4.75 12.86
C PRO A 133 -2.63 -5.96 12.16
N TYR A 134 -2.34 -7.16 12.66
CA TYR A 134 -3.09 -8.37 12.29
C TYR A 134 -4.39 -8.43 13.13
N GLY A 135 -5.32 -7.53 12.85
CA GLY A 135 -6.49 -7.28 13.70
C GLY A 135 -6.13 -6.51 14.98
N GLY A 136 -7.01 -5.60 15.38
CA GLY A 136 -6.81 -4.76 16.56
C GLY A 136 -7.63 -3.48 16.50
N HIS A 137 -8.34 -3.17 17.59
CA HIS A 137 -8.95 -1.85 17.81
C HIS A 137 -7.93 -0.84 18.34
N ASP A 138 -6.82 -1.34 18.87
CA ASP A 138 -5.74 -0.54 19.43
C ASP A 138 -5.08 0.29 18.33
N GLU A 139 -4.82 1.55 18.65
CA GLU A 139 -4.16 2.50 17.74
C GLU A 139 -4.87 2.74 16.40
N LYS A 140 -6.20 2.53 16.34
CA LYS A 140 -7.04 2.83 15.14
C LYS A 140 -6.71 4.16 14.48
N LYS A 141 -6.47 5.21 15.28
CA LYS A 141 -6.08 6.53 14.76
C LYS A 141 -4.76 6.44 14.00
N THR A 142 -3.75 5.79 14.56
CA THR A 142 -2.41 5.64 14.00
C THR A 142 -2.40 4.81 12.72
N TRP A 143 -2.91 3.57 12.72
CA TRP A 143 -2.76 2.72 11.53
C TRP A 143 -3.68 3.12 10.38
N SER A 144 -4.76 3.87 10.64
CA SER A 144 -5.72 4.28 9.61
C SER A 144 -5.09 5.13 8.50
N MET A 145 -4.03 5.90 8.82
CA MET A 145 -3.31 6.69 7.83
C MET A 145 -2.43 5.84 6.90
N TYR A 146 -2.06 4.61 7.30
CA TYR A 146 -1.27 3.70 6.46
C TYR A 146 -2.15 2.85 5.52
N LEU A 147 -3.44 2.72 5.82
CA LEU A 147 -4.36 1.82 5.10
C LEU A 147 -4.45 2.11 3.59
N PRO A 148 -4.56 3.37 3.12
CA PRO A 148 -4.58 3.66 1.68
C PRO A 148 -3.32 3.18 0.95
N HIS A 149 -2.15 3.28 1.59
CA HIS A 149 -0.88 2.85 1.02
C HIS A 149 -0.79 1.32 0.89
N ALA A 150 -1.34 0.58 1.86
CA ALA A 150 -1.42 -0.89 1.76
C ALA A 150 -2.42 -1.36 0.71
N ILE A 151 -3.59 -0.71 0.60
CA ILE A 151 -4.57 -1.01 -0.45
C ILE A 151 -3.93 -0.77 -1.82
N TYR A 152 -3.25 0.37 -1.99
CA TYR A 152 -2.52 0.66 -3.23
C TYR A 152 -1.53 -0.45 -3.56
N LEU A 153 -0.64 -0.80 -2.64
CA LEU A 153 0.40 -1.78 -2.88
C LEU A 153 -0.15 -3.19 -3.15
N ALA A 154 -1.19 -3.63 -2.41
CA ALA A 154 -1.79 -4.95 -2.58
C ALA A 154 -2.54 -5.11 -3.91
N THR A 155 -3.01 -4.00 -4.50
CA THR A 155 -3.71 -3.99 -5.80
C THR A 155 -2.78 -3.85 -7.00
N LEU A 156 -1.48 -3.61 -6.80
CA LEU A 156 -0.49 -3.66 -7.87
C LEU A 156 -0.33 -5.11 -8.36
N GLU A 157 -0.82 -5.40 -9.58
CA GLU A 157 -0.92 -6.76 -10.12
C GLU A 157 0.41 -7.55 -10.13
N ILE A 158 1.58 -6.92 -10.16
CA ILE A 158 2.83 -7.61 -10.56
C ILE A 158 4.02 -7.48 -9.57
N ALA A 159 3.90 -6.78 -8.45
CA ALA A 159 5.13 -6.37 -7.74
C ALA A 159 5.53 -7.16 -6.48
N VAL A 160 4.57 -7.69 -5.69
CA VAL A 160 4.86 -8.56 -4.52
C VAL A 160 4.52 -10.03 -4.82
N ASP A 161 5.19 -10.96 -4.14
CA ASP A 161 4.85 -12.38 -4.18
C ASP A 161 3.43 -12.64 -3.62
N GLU A 162 2.86 -13.80 -3.97
CA GLU A 162 1.48 -14.13 -3.62
C GLU A 162 1.26 -14.25 -2.11
N ALA A 163 2.25 -14.71 -1.35
CA ALA A 163 2.13 -14.93 0.09
C ALA A 163 2.08 -13.59 0.83
N THR A 164 3.00 -12.67 0.52
CA THR A 164 3.00 -11.30 1.04
C THR A 164 1.73 -10.56 0.64
N ARG A 165 1.29 -10.71 -0.63
CA ARG A 165 0.04 -10.07 -1.09
C ARG A 165 -1.19 -10.58 -0.34
N ALA A 166 -1.28 -11.89 -0.11
CA ALA A 166 -2.37 -12.48 0.67
C ALA A 166 -2.36 -11.98 2.12
N SER A 167 -1.18 -11.89 2.74
CA SER A 167 -1.01 -11.34 4.10
C SER A 167 -1.48 -9.89 4.19
N LEU A 168 -1.10 -9.03 3.24
CA LEU A 168 -1.58 -7.64 3.18
C LEU A 168 -3.10 -7.58 3.04
N PHE A 169 -3.69 -8.36 2.14
CA PHE A 169 -5.16 -8.40 2.00
C PHE A 169 -5.87 -8.81 3.30
N GLU A 170 -5.32 -9.75 4.08
CA GLU A 170 -5.89 -10.10 5.38
C GLU A 170 -5.84 -8.93 6.36
N ARG A 171 -4.68 -8.27 6.49
CA ARG A 171 -4.52 -7.11 7.39
C ARG A 171 -5.45 -5.96 7.00
N ILE A 172 -5.53 -5.66 5.70
CA ILE A 172 -6.45 -4.63 5.16
C ILE A 172 -7.90 -5.01 5.49
N GLY A 173 -8.30 -6.27 5.28
CA GLY A 173 -9.66 -6.74 5.58
C GLY A 173 -10.03 -6.59 7.05
N TYR A 174 -9.11 -6.90 7.97
CA TYR A 174 -9.33 -6.66 9.39
C TYR A 174 -9.45 -5.17 9.72
N CYS A 175 -8.55 -4.34 9.19
CA CYS A 175 -8.58 -2.89 9.38
C CYS A 175 -9.91 -2.28 8.90
N GLN A 176 -10.37 -2.68 7.72
CA GLN A 176 -11.65 -2.25 7.15
C GLN A 176 -12.85 -2.72 8.00
N SER A 177 -12.80 -3.95 8.53
CA SER A 177 -13.82 -4.45 9.46
C SER A 177 -13.90 -3.59 10.73
N THR A 178 -12.75 -3.20 11.30
CA THR A 178 -12.67 -2.28 12.45
C THR A 178 -13.16 -0.86 12.13
N LEU A 179 -13.10 -0.46 10.85
CA LEU A 179 -13.67 0.80 10.36
C LEU A 179 -15.17 0.70 10.05
N GLY A 180 -15.78 -0.49 10.14
CA GLY A 180 -17.18 -0.72 9.76
C GLY A 180 -17.40 -0.86 8.25
N GLN A 181 -16.33 -0.94 7.46
CA GLN A 181 -16.33 -1.09 6.01
C GLN A 181 -16.45 -2.58 5.64
N TYR A 182 -17.57 -3.20 6.00
CA TYR A 182 -17.72 -4.67 5.94
C TYR A 182 -17.74 -5.22 4.51
N SER A 183 -18.24 -4.45 3.55
CA SER A 183 -18.27 -4.85 2.13
C SER A 183 -16.86 -4.93 1.55
N GLU A 184 -16.07 -3.88 1.77
CA GLU A 184 -14.66 -3.78 1.37
C GLU A 184 -13.82 -4.84 2.06
N ALA A 185 -14.00 -5.02 3.38
CA ALA A 185 -13.32 -6.04 4.14
C ALA A 185 -13.55 -7.45 3.58
N GLY A 186 -14.79 -7.77 3.22
CA GLY A 186 -15.13 -9.05 2.59
C GLY A 186 -14.45 -9.22 1.23
N ALA A 187 -14.33 -8.16 0.44
CA ALA A 187 -13.60 -8.21 -0.83
C ALA A 187 -12.11 -8.51 -0.61
N MET A 188 -11.48 -7.88 0.39
CA MET A 188 -10.06 -8.12 0.70
C MET A 188 -9.83 -9.56 1.20
N HIS A 189 -10.64 -10.04 2.15
CA HIS A 189 -10.52 -11.42 2.64
C HIS A 189 -10.77 -12.45 1.54
N ARG A 190 -11.66 -12.16 0.57
CA ARG A 190 -11.85 -13.01 -0.60
C ARG A 190 -10.60 -13.05 -1.49
N GLN A 191 -9.95 -11.92 -1.74
CA GLN A 191 -8.71 -11.88 -2.53
C GLN A 191 -7.58 -12.66 -1.82
N ALA A 192 -7.43 -12.49 -0.51
CA ALA A 192 -6.49 -13.29 0.28
C ALA A 192 -6.76 -14.80 0.15
N LEU A 193 -8.02 -15.21 0.28
CA LEU A 193 -8.43 -16.61 0.16
C LEU A 193 -8.07 -17.19 -1.21
N VAL A 194 -8.39 -16.48 -2.30
CA VAL A 194 -8.06 -16.94 -3.67
C VAL A 194 -6.56 -17.16 -3.85
N LEU A 195 -5.73 -16.26 -3.33
CA LEU A 195 -4.27 -16.40 -3.39
C LEU A 195 -3.78 -17.59 -2.55
N ARG A 196 -4.32 -17.81 -1.35
CA ARG A 196 -3.94 -18.93 -0.48
C ARG A 196 -4.37 -20.29 -1.07
N GLU A 197 -5.59 -20.38 -1.60
CA GLU A 197 -6.08 -21.59 -2.27
C GLU A 197 -5.23 -21.95 -3.48
N ARG A 198 -4.84 -20.96 -4.29
CA ARG A 198 -3.99 -21.17 -5.47
C ARG A 198 -2.58 -21.65 -5.09
N SER A 199 -1.97 -21.06 -4.07
CA SER A 199 -0.57 -21.29 -3.74
C SER A 199 -0.32 -22.48 -2.80
N MET A 200 -1.25 -22.78 -1.90
CA MET A 200 -1.05 -23.81 -0.84
C MET A 200 -2.12 -24.91 -0.87
N GLY A 201 -3.19 -24.74 -1.66
CA GLY A 201 -4.31 -25.68 -1.71
C GLY A 201 -5.34 -25.47 -0.60
N ASN A 202 -6.42 -26.25 -0.68
CA ASN A 202 -7.64 -26.07 0.11
C ASN A 202 -7.56 -26.53 1.57
N GLU A 203 -6.61 -27.41 1.88
CA GLU A 203 -6.45 -28.07 3.17
C GLU A 203 -5.34 -27.43 4.02
N ASP A 204 -4.56 -26.51 3.45
CA ASP A 204 -3.50 -25.82 4.17
C ASP A 204 -4.06 -24.96 5.33
N VAL A 205 -3.32 -24.92 6.44
CA VAL A 205 -3.73 -24.23 7.68
C VAL A 205 -3.98 -22.75 7.44
N LEU A 206 -3.16 -22.08 6.62
CA LEU A 206 -3.32 -20.68 6.28
C LEU A 206 -4.50 -20.47 5.33
N THR A 207 -4.74 -21.36 4.37
CA THR A 207 -5.96 -21.31 3.54
C THR A 207 -7.22 -21.43 4.40
N LEU A 208 -7.25 -22.38 5.33
CA LEU A 208 -8.38 -22.57 6.25
C LEU A 208 -8.57 -21.36 7.18
N LYS A 209 -7.48 -20.67 7.55
CA LYS A 209 -7.55 -19.39 8.29
C LYS A 209 -8.19 -18.30 7.42
N SER A 210 -7.80 -18.15 6.16
CA SER A 210 -8.41 -17.18 5.25
C SER A 210 -9.89 -17.47 4.98
N LYS A 211 -10.30 -18.75 4.89
CA LYS A 211 -11.72 -19.15 4.79
C LYS A 211 -12.53 -18.68 5.99
N ASN A 212 -12.00 -18.91 7.20
CA ASN A 212 -12.63 -18.44 8.43
C ASN A 212 -12.78 -16.90 8.44
N ASN A 213 -11.74 -16.17 8.04
CA ASN A 213 -11.78 -14.70 8.00
C ASN A 213 -12.80 -14.17 7.00
N PHE A 214 -12.89 -14.79 5.81
CA PHE A 214 -13.89 -14.43 4.82
C PHE A 214 -15.31 -14.74 5.32
N ALA A 215 -15.53 -15.88 5.98
CA ALA A 215 -16.82 -16.22 6.58
C ALA A 215 -17.24 -15.23 7.67
N VAL A 216 -16.32 -14.80 8.54
CA VAL A 216 -16.58 -13.74 9.54
C VAL A 216 -17.00 -12.44 8.86
N ALA A 217 -16.31 -12.05 7.78
CA ALA A 217 -16.67 -10.86 7.01
C ALA A 217 -18.07 -10.96 6.36
N LEU A 218 -18.45 -12.14 5.85
CA LEU A 218 -19.80 -12.40 5.35
C LEU A 218 -20.86 -12.24 6.46
N GLY A 219 -20.57 -12.73 7.68
CA GLY A 219 -21.43 -12.53 8.83
C GLY A 219 -21.61 -11.04 9.18
N ASN A 220 -20.54 -10.25 9.13
CA ASN A 220 -20.60 -8.80 9.34
C ASN A 220 -21.41 -8.07 8.24
N GLN A 221 -21.53 -8.65 7.04
CA GLN A 221 -22.41 -8.17 5.96
C GLN A 221 -23.87 -8.64 6.10
N GLY A 222 -24.20 -9.41 7.15
CA GLY A 222 -25.53 -10.01 7.34
C GLY A 222 -25.77 -11.30 6.54
N LYS A 223 -24.76 -11.83 5.84
CA LYS A 223 -24.86 -13.07 5.03
C LYS A 223 -24.60 -14.31 5.88
N TYR A 224 -25.41 -14.49 6.93
CA TYR A 224 -25.18 -15.53 7.94
C TYR A 224 -25.22 -16.95 7.39
N ALA A 225 -26.13 -17.25 6.47
CA ALA A 225 -26.26 -18.59 5.88
C ALA A 225 -25.01 -19.00 5.07
N GLU A 226 -24.44 -18.07 4.29
CA GLU A 226 -23.19 -18.29 3.55
C GLU A 226 -22.00 -18.45 4.51
N ALA A 227 -21.93 -17.60 5.54
CA ALA A 227 -20.90 -17.66 6.57
C ALA A 227 -20.92 -19.00 7.31
N GLU A 228 -22.09 -19.45 7.78
CA GLU A 228 -22.25 -20.71 8.49
C GLU A 228 -21.87 -21.91 7.62
N SER A 229 -22.34 -21.95 6.38
CA SER A 229 -22.00 -23.03 5.43
C SER A 229 -20.48 -23.15 5.26
N MET A 230 -19.79 -22.02 5.05
CA MET A 230 -18.34 -21.98 4.88
C MET A 230 -17.59 -22.39 6.16
N LEU A 231 -18.04 -21.94 7.33
CA LEU A 231 -17.44 -22.33 8.62
C LEU A 231 -17.58 -23.83 8.89
N ARG A 232 -18.75 -24.41 8.61
CA ARG A 232 -18.97 -25.86 8.74
C ARG A 232 -18.05 -26.66 7.82
N GLN A 233 -17.92 -26.26 6.55
CA GLN A 233 -16.99 -26.90 5.62
C GLN A 233 -15.53 -26.80 6.10
N THR A 234 -15.12 -25.61 6.55
CA THR A 234 -13.75 -25.37 7.06
C THR A 234 -13.45 -26.21 8.29
N LEU A 235 -14.42 -26.35 9.22
CA LEU A 235 -14.28 -27.18 10.41
C LEU A 235 -14.12 -28.67 10.04
N MET A 236 -14.98 -29.20 9.17
CA MET A 236 -14.88 -30.59 8.71
C MET A 236 -13.52 -30.89 8.07
N THR A 237 -13.00 -29.98 7.25
CA THR A 237 -11.65 -30.13 6.67
C THR A 237 -10.59 -30.16 7.76
N ARG A 238 -10.62 -29.21 8.72
CA ARG A 238 -9.66 -29.18 9.83
C ARG A 238 -9.68 -30.44 10.68
N GLU A 239 -10.85 -31.00 10.94
CA GLU A 239 -11.00 -32.24 11.71
C GLU A 239 -10.45 -33.46 10.98
N LYS A 240 -10.57 -33.51 9.65
CA LYS A 240 -10.03 -34.60 8.83
C LYS A 240 -8.50 -34.57 8.69
N THR A 241 -7.91 -33.37 8.68
CA THR A 241 -6.47 -33.16 8.46
C THR A 241 -5.65 -33.09 9.75
N ARG A 242 -6.31 -33.22 10.92
CA ARG A 242 -5.68 -33.21 12.25
C ARG A 242 -5.28 -34.62 12.69
#